data_AF-A0A1G8VV86-F1
#
_entry.id   AF-A0A1G8VV86-F1
#
_cell.length_a   1.000
_cell.length_b   1.000
_cell.length_c   1.000
_cell.angle_alpha   90.00
_cell.angle_beta   90.00
_cell.angle_gamma   90.00
#
_symmetry.space_group_name_H-M   'P 1'
#
loop_
_entity.id
_entity.type
_entity.pdbx_description
1 polymer ?
#
loop_
_entity_poly.entity_id
_entity_poly.type
_entity_poly.pdbx_seq_one_letter_code
_entity_poly.pdbx_strand_id
1 'polypeptide(L)'
;MSRLIRRVAGYTKLKWSIYRYNYGWSDYVFLFDGWVAKCAMAVPIVGYLILFNDSISRHLSFDQLAGESLLRFGLSSTERLKLIYFGLILLGTANICYRVRRPFTFKIGTNQFEYVENALKHFTPSAYIDIHGVIRHEGHHSLHGKYYDSEYDAFLDLAFGKVTGRLQRDDASADWTGAKRRYEGLLRSMLLENFLRNNIKRRISLSICLVLSLVGYLMLFIPSADLFFKVVAASFHW
;
A
#
# COMPACT_ATOMS: atom_id res chain seq x y z
N MET A 1 2.74 20.02 -39.52
CA MET A 1 3.50 19.76 -38.29
C MET A 1 2.68 19.92 -36.99
N SER A 2 1.83 20.95 -36.85
CA SER A 2 1.05 21.20 -35.61
C SER A 2 -0.01 20.15 -35.23
N ARG A 3 -0.62 19.45 -36.21
CA ARG A 3 -1.64 18.40 -35.95
C ARG A 3 -1.05 17.11 -35.36
N LEU A 4 0.20 16.78 -35.71
CA LEU A 4 0.87 15.56 -35.26
C LEU A 4 1.30 15.68 -33.79
N ILE A 5 1.80 16.86 -33.39
CA ILE A 5 2.18 17.19 -32.01
C ILE A 5 0.98 17.12 -31.07
N ARG A 6 -0.21 17.63 -31.48
CA ARG A 6 -1.43 17.52 -30.66
C ARG A 6 -1.89 16.07 -30.45
N ARG A 7 -1.77 15.21 -31.48
CA ARG A 7 -2.15 13.79 -31.37
C ARG A 7 -1.21 13.03 -30.43
N VAL A 8 0.11 13.25 -30.56
CA VAL A 8 1.11 12.63 -29.67
C VAL A 8 0.93 13.10 -28.23
N ALA A 9 0.73 14.41 -28.01
CA ALA A 9 0.48 14.96 -26.68
C ALA A 9 -0.83 14.44 -26.05
N GLY A 10 -1.87 14.22 -26.85
CA GLY A 10 -3.11 13.58 -26.38
C GLY A 10 -2.88 12.13 -25.95
N TYR A 11 -2.14 11.36 -26.76
CA TYR A 11 -1.87 9.94 -26.49
C TYR A 11 -1.01 9.73 -25.25
N THR A 12 0.01 10.56 -25.05
CA THR A 12 0.83 10.52 -23.84
C THR A 12 0.03 10.91 -22.60
N LYS A 13 -0.83 11.94 -22.68
CA LYS A 13 -1.71 12.35 -21.58
C LYS A 13 -2.69 11.24 -21.17
N LEU A 14 -3.21 10.49 -22.15
CA LEU A 14 -4.14 9.37 -21.91
C LEU A 14 -3.43 8.16 -21.29
N LYS A 15 -2.23 7.80 -21.76
CA LYS A 15 -1.40 6.77 -21.11
C LYS A 15 -1.02 7.17 -19.69
N TRP A 16 -0.66 8.43 -19.46
CA TRP A 16 -0.32 8.93 -18.14
C TRP A 16 -1.53 8.97 -17.20
N SER A 17 -2.74 9.27 -17.69
CA SER A 17 -3.94 9.21 -16.86
C SER A 17 -4.30 7.77 -16.49
N ILE A 18 -4.17 6.82 -17.42
CA ILE A 18 -4.36 5.38 -17.16
C ILE A 18 -3.31 4.88 -16.15
N TYR A 19 -2.03 5.24 -16.33
CA TYR A 19 -0.96 4.83 -15.41
C TYR A 19 -1.12 5.44 -14.02
N ARG A 20 -1.48 6.73 -13.92
CA ARG A 20 -1.84 7.35 -12.64
C ARG A 20 -3.05 6.67 -12.01
N TYR A 21 -3.96 6.11 -12.81
CA TYR A 21 -5.14 5.43 -12.29
C TYR A 21 -4.80 4.04 -11.72
N ASN A 22 -3.77 3.39 -12.24
CA ASN A 22 -3.51 1.97 -12.04
C ASN A 22 -2.64 1.59 -10.84
N TYR A 23 -2.07 2.54 -10.07
CA TYR A 23 -1.31 2.18 -8.87
C TYR A 23 -2.02 2.65 -7.59
N GLY A 24 -2.29 1.68 -6.72
CA GLY A 24 -2.97 1.86 -5.45
C GLY A 24 -2.22 1.24 -4.28
N TRP A 25 -2.72 1.47 -3.07
CA TRP A 25 -2.16 0.87 -1.86
C TRP A 25 -2.14 -0.67 -1.87
N SER A 26 -3.14 -1.31 -2.50
CA SER A 26 -3.27 -2.76 -2.61
C SER A 26 -2.07 -3.41 -3.30
N ASP A 27 -1.55 -2.76 -4.32
CA ASP A 27 -0.56 -3.35 -5.23
C ASP A 27 0.81 -3.46 -4.56
N TYR A 28 1.07 -2.63 -3.54
CA TYR A 28 2.34 -2.59 -2.82
C TYR A 28 2.27 -3.21 -1.43
N VAL A 29 1.17 -3.90 -1.09
CA VAL A 29 1.07 -4.62 0.20
C VAL A 29 2.20 -5.63 0.34
N PHE A 30 2.55 -6.36 -0.73
CA PHE A 30 3.63 -7.35 -0.70
C PHE A 30 4.99 -6.73 -0.34
N LEU A 31 5.25 -5.50 -0.79
CA LEU A 31 6.50 -4.79 -0.58
C LEU A 31 6.68 -4.41 0.90
N PHE A 32 5.60 -3.92 1.53
CA PHE A 32 5.65 -3.40 2.90
C PHE A 32 5.21 -4.43 3.96
N ASP A 33 4.55 -5.53 3.59
CA ASP A 33 4.21 -6.60 4.53
C ASP A 33 5.16 -7.81 4.46
N GLY A 34 6.14 -7.76 3.57
CA GLY A 34 7.20 -8.76 3.45
C GLY A 34 8.09 -8.87 4.69
N TRP A 35 8.72 -10.03 4.84
CA TRP A 35 9.61 -10.34 5.97
C TRP A 35 10.79 -9.36 6.07
N VAL A 36 11.40 -8.96 4.93
CA VAL A 36 12.51 -8.01 4.89
C VAL A 36 12.13 -6.69 5.53
N ALA A 37 10.93 -6.19 5.21
CA ALA A 37 10.45 -4.93 5.73
C ALA A 37 10.12 -5.02 7.23
N LYS A 38 9.68 -6.21 7.71
CA LYS A 38 9.51 -6.50 9.14
C LYS A 38 10.83 -6.54 9.89
N CYS A 39 11.86 -7.19 9.32
CA CYS A 39 13.20 -7.20 9.89
C CYS A 39 13.83 -5.79 9.91
N ALA A 40 13.63 -5.00 8.85
CA ALA A 40 14.15 -3.64 8.75
C ALA A 40 13.65 -2.72 9.87
N MET A 41 12.44 -2.96 10.42
CA MET A 41 11.92 -2.19 11.57
C MET A 41 12.71 -2.43 12.86
N ALA A 42 13.39 -3.57 13.02
CA ALA A 42 14.23 -3.85 14.18
C ALA A 42 15.61 -3.18 14.09
N VAL A 43 16.02 -2.77 12.88
CA VAL A 43 17.39 -2.30 12.62
C VAL A 43 17.75 -1.01 13.33
N PRO A 44 16.89 0.02 13.44
CA PRO A 44 17.22 1.22 14.21
C PRO A 44 17.57 0.90 15.67
N ILE A 45 16.89 -0.09 16.26
CA ILE A 45 17.15 -0.54 17.64
C ILE A 45 18.51 -1.23 17.72
N VAL A 46 18.76 -2.19 16.83
CA VAL A 46 20.04 -2.92 16.78
C VAL A 46 21.21 -1.99 16.46
N GLY A 47 21.06 -1.09 15.51
CA GLY A 47 22.10 -0.14 15.14
C GLY A 47 22.39 0.89 16.21
N TYR A 48 21.37 1.33 16.96
CA TYR A 48 21.59 2.15 18.16
C TYR A 48 22.40 1.38 19.21
N LEU A 49 22.07 0.10 19.45
CA LEU A 49 22.83 -0.75 20.38
C LEU A 49 24.29 -0.96 19.93
N ILE A 50 24.54 -1.09 18.62
CA ILE A 50 25.90 -1.20 18.08
C ILE A 50 26.67 0.11 18.26
N LEU A 51 26.05 1.25 17.95
CA LEU A 51 26.69 2.58 18.11
C LEU A 51 26.97 2.92 19.57
N PHE A 52 26.12 2.48 20.50
CA PHE A 52 26.29 2.75 21.93
C PHE A 52 27.25 1.76 22.61
N ASN A 53 27.62 0.67 21.92
CA ASN A 53 28.54 -0.33 22.44
C ASN A 53 29.90 -0.22 21.73
N ASP A 54 30.74 0.68 22.24
CA ASP A 54 32.15 0.85 21.83
C ASP A 54 32.95 -0.47 21.86
N SER A 55 32.51 -1.46 22.65
CA SER A 55 33.13 -2.78 22.71
C SER A 55 32.77 -3.64 21.49
N ILE A 56 31.50 -3.63 21.06
CA ILE A 56 31.06 -4.35 19.86
C ILE A 56 31.68 -3.75 18.60
N SER A 57 31.79 -2.42 18.52
CA SER A 57 32.47 -1.74 17.40
C SER A 57 33.93 -2.21 17.25
N ARG A 58 34.65 -2.36 18.37
CA ARG A 58 36.03 -2.88 18.37
C ARG A 58 36.14 -4.36 17.98
N HIS A 59 35.14 -5.18 18.28
CA HIS A 59 35.15 -6.61 17.91
C HIS A 59 34.65 -6.85 16.47
N LEU A 60 33.89 -5.90 15.91
CA LEU A 60 33.49 -5.87 14.51
C LEU A 60 34.52 -5.18 13.60
N SER A 61 35.74 -4.92 14.08
CA SER A 61 36.87 -4.47 13.24
C SER A 61 37.19 -5.57 12.24
N PHE A 62 36.48 -5.53 11.11
CA PHE A 62 36.50 -6.45 9.99
C PHE A 62 37.83 -6.48 9.22
N ASP A 63 38.87 -5.81 9.74
CA ASP A 63 40.21 -5.71 9.15
C ASP A 63 40.84 -7.09 8.91
N GLN A 64 40.43 -8.11 9.69
CA GLN A 64 40.89 -9.49 9.50
C GLN A 64 39.99 -10.36 8.61
N LEU A 65 38.70 -10.04 8.44
CA LEU A 65 37.74 -10.92 7.74
C LEU A 65 37.62 -10.62 6.24
N ALA A 66 38.08 -9.45 5.79
CA ALA A 66 37.85 -8.99 4.41
C ALA A 66 39.13 -8.68 3.61
N GLY A 67 40.31 -9.09 4.10
CA GLY A 67 41.61 -9.05 3.41
C GLY A 67 41.72 -8.00 2.31
N GLU A 68 42.10 -6.76 2.65
CA GLU A 68 42.13 -5.59 1.76
C GLU A 68 43.02 -5.71 0.50
N SER A 69 43.64 -6.86 0.24
CA SER A 69 44.82 -6.95 -0.62
C SER A 69 44.62 -7.46 -2.05
N LEU A 70 43.45 -7.95 -2.48
CA LEU A 70 43.33 -8.57 -3.82
C LEU A 70 42.78 -7.67 -4.94
N LEU A 71 41.89 -6.70 -4.67
CA LEU A 71 41.34 -5.82 -5.72
C LEU A 71 41.17 -4.39 -5.19
N ARG A 72 41.94 -3.42 -5.70
CA ARG A 72 41.85 -1.98 -5.39
C ARG A 72 40.52 -1.31 -5.80
N PHE A 73 39.61 -2.07 -6.42
CA PHE A 73 38.34 -1.56 -6.94
C PHE A 73 37.17 -2.08 -6.09
N GLY A 74 36.34 -1.16 -5.58
CA GLY A 74 35.13 -1.48 -4.83
C GLY A 74 34.97 -0.63 -3.56
N LEU A 75 33.87 -0.86 -2.84
CA LEU A 75 33.58 -0.16 -1.59
C LEU A 75 34.42 -0.67 -0.42
N SER A 76 34.84 0.23 0.47
CA SER A 76 35.49 -0.14 1.73
C SER A 76 34.51 -0.89 2.65
N SER A 77 35.03 -1.68 3.59
CA SER A 77 34.21 -2.39 4.60
C SER A 77 33.30 -1.42 5.37
N THR A 78 33.84 -0.26 5.74
CA THR A 78 33.12 0.79 6.47
C THR A 78 32.00 1.41 5.64
N GLU A 79 32.23 1.70 4.35
CA GLU A 79 31.20 2.25 3.46
C GLU A 79 30.08 1.24 3.21
N ARG A 80 30.41 -0.04 3.02
CA ARG A 80 29.41 -1.11 2.86
C ARG A 80 28.50 -1.20 4.08
N LEU A 81 29.08 -1.20 5.28
CA LEU A 81 28.32 -1.25 6.52
C LEU A 81 27.41 -0.01 6.68
N LYS A 82 27.92 1.19 6.36
CA LYS A 82 27.14 2.43 6.37
C LYS A 82 25.97 2.37 5.38
N LEU A 83 26.19 1.93 4.14
CA LEU A 83 25.14 1.78 3.13
C LEU A 83 24.07 0.78 3.57
N ILE A 84 24.48 -0.35 4.15
CA ILE A 84 23.54 -1.33 4.70
C ILE A 84 22.70 -0.70 5.82
N TYR A 85 23.34 -0.01 6.75
CA TYR A 85 22.66 0.65 7.86
C TYR A 85 21.64 1.70 7.40
N PHE A 86 22.06 2.64 6.54
CA PHE A 86 21.16 3.66 6.01
C PHE A 86 20.04 3.07 5.14
N GLY A 87 20.35 2.05 4.33
CA GLY A 87 19.36 1.35 3.53
C GLY A 87 18.27 0.72 4.39
N LEU A 88 18.65 0.05 5.48
CA LEU A 88 17.70 -0.56 6.42
C LEU A 88 16.88 0.49 7.19
N ILE A 89 17.48 1.62 7.60
CA ILE A 89 16.73 2.73 8.22
C ILE A 89 15.69 3.29 7.26
N LEU A 90 16.06 3.53 6.00
CA LEU A 90 15.14 4.05 4.99
C LEU A 90 13.99 3.07 4.73
N LEU A 91 14.27 1.77 4.64
CA LEU A 91 13.23 0.74 4.52
C LEU A 91 12.31 0.69 5.74
N GLY A 92 12.86 0.71 6.95
CA GLY A 92 12.07 0.75 8.20
C GLY A 92 11.20 2.00 8.27
N THR A 93 11.75 3.16 7.92
CA THR A 93 11.01 4.44 7.87
C THR A 93 9.90 4.42 6.83
N ALA A 94 10.18 3.90 5.63
CA ALA A 94 9.17 3.72 4.58
C ALA A 94 8.04 2.78 5.05
N ASN A 95 8.38 1.70 5.77
CA ASN A 95 7.40 0.78 6.33
C ASN A 95 6.48 1.43 7.37
N ILE A 96 7.08 2.15 8.34
CA ILE A 96 6.33 2.88 9.38
C ILE A 96 5.42 3.92 8.72
N CYS A 97 5.95 4.70 7.78
CA CYS A 97 5.17 5.69 7.04
C CYS A 97 4.01 5.06 6.28
N TYR A 98 4.24 3.93 5.59
CA TYR A 98 3.20 3.16 4.91
C TYR A 98 2.11 2.72 5.89
N ARG A 99 2.46 2.10 7.01
CA ARG A 99 1.50 1.62 8.02
C ARG A 99 0.65 2.73 8.64
N VAL A 100 1.27 3.87 8.96
CA VAL A 100 0.59 5.04 9.55
C VAL A 100 -0.34 5.72 8.54
N ARG A 101 0.06 5.79 7.27
CA ARG A 101 -0.70 6.51 6.23
C ARG A 101 -1.73 5.66 5.51
N ARG A 102 -1.61 4.32 5.56
CA ARG A 102 -2.52 3.36 4.92
C ARG A 102 -3.98 3.62 5.34
N PRO A 103 -4.93 3.71 4.40
CA PRO A 103 -6.34 3.90 4.70
C PRO A 103 -6.92 2.78 5.58
N PHE A 104 -7.86 3.12 6.47
CA PHE A 104 -8.47 2.17 7.40
C PHE A 104 -9.16 0.99 6.70
N THR A 105 -9.72 1.20 5.50
CA THR A 105 -10.34 0.17 4.65
C THR A 105 -9.49 -1.09 4.50
N PHE A 106 -8.17 -0.91 4.48
CA PHE A 106 -7.22 -2.01 4.32
C PHE A 106 -6.98 -2.86 5.58
N LYS A 107 -7.52 -2.47 6.74
CA LYS A 107 -7.56 -3.33 7.92
C LYS A 107 -8.62 -4.43 7.79
N ILE A 108 -9.61 -4.22 6.93
CA ILE A 108 -10.70 -5.17 6.68
C ILE A 108 -10.31 -6.19 5.60
N GLY A 109 -9.59 -5.75 4.57
CA GLY A 109 -9.05 -6.62 3.53
C GLY A 109 -7.90 -5.96 2.79
N THR A 110 -6.87 -6.74 2.46
CA THR A 110 -5.68 -6.27 1.74
C THR A 110 -5.92 -6.11 0.24
N ASN A 111 -6.83 -6.93 -0.29
CA ASN A 111 -7.26 -6.93 -1.68
C ASN A 111 -8.78 -6.69 -1.76
N GLN A 112 -9.24 -6.38 -2.98
CA GLN A 112 -10.64 -6.03 -3.24
C GLN A 112 -11.61 -7.17 -2.87
N PHE A 113 -11.26 -8.41 -3.21
CA PHE A 113 -12.10 -9.57 -2.97
C PHE A 113 -12.29 -9.84 -1.48
N GLU A 114 -11.18 -9.91 -0.73
CA GLU A 114 -11.15 -10.07 0.72
C GLU A 114 -11.89 -8.93 1.42
N TYR A 115 -11.69 -7.69 0.97
CA TYR A 115 -12.42 -6.54 1.52
C TYR A 115 -13.93 -6.68 1.34
N VAL A 116 -14.40 -7.00 0.14
CA VAL A 116 -15.83 -7.16 -0.14
C VAL A 116 -16.42 -8.31 0.66
N GLU A 117 -15.73 -9.45 0.73
CA GLU A 117 -16.20 -10.61 1.48
C GLU A 117 -16.29 -10.32 2.98
N ASN A 118 -15.25 -9.73 3.57
CA ASN A 118 -15.22 -9.39 4.99
C ASN A 118 -16.21 -8.26 5.33
N ALA A 119 -16.34 -7.25 4.47
CA ALA A 119 -17.30 -6.18 4.65
C ALA A 119 -18.74 -6.70 4.56
N LEU A 120 -19.06 -7.56 3.58
CA LEU A 120 -20.37 -8.21 3.54
C LEU A 120 -20.64 -8.99 4.81
N LYS A 121 -19.67 -9.72 5.37
CA LYS A 121 -19.88 -10.48 6.62
C LYS A 121 -20.13 -9.59 7.83
N HIS A 122 -19.37 -8.50 7.98
CA HIS A 122 -19.29 -7.76 9.24
C HIS A 122 -19.94 -6.37 9.25
N PHE A 123 -20.25 -5.78 8.10
CA PHE A 123 -20.79 -4.42 8.07
C PHE A 123 -22.27 -4.38 8.49
N THR A 124 -22.59 -3.35 9.26
CA THR A 124 -23.94 -2.96 9.64
C THR A 124 -24.56 -2.05 8.58
N PRO A 125 -25.90 -1.86 8.59
CA PRO A 125 -26.57 -0.90 7.71
C PRO A 125 -25.95 0.50 7.72
N SER A 126 -25.50 0.97 8.90
CA SER A 126 -24.87 2.29 9.06
C SER A 126 -23.61 2.47 8.20
N ALA A 127 -22.77 1.44 8.08
CA ALA A 127 -21.58 1.50 7.24
C ALA A 127 -21.94 1.70 5.76
N TYR A 128 -23.05 1.11 5.29
CA TYR A 128 -23.53 1.31 3.92
C TYR A 128 -24.12 2.71 3.70
N ILE A 129 -24.77 3.28 4.73
CA ILE A 129 -25.23 4.68 4.73
C ILE A 129 -24.05 5.64 4.58
N ASP A 130 -22.99 5.44 5.37
CA ASP A 130 -21.79 6.26 5.28
C ASP A 130 -21.14 6.15 3.90
N ILE A 131 -21.03 4.94 3.35
CA ILE A 131 -20.49 4.71 2.00
C ILE A 131 -21.35 5.39 0.93
N HIS A 132 -22.69 5.25 1.00
CA HIS A 132 -23.59 5.91 0.06
C HIS A 132 -23.44 7.43 0.11
N GLY A 133 -23.42 8.01 1.31
CA GLY A 133 -23.25 9.45 1.51
C GLY A 133 -21.95 9.94 0.87
N VAL A 134 -20.84 9.24 1.10
CA VAL A 134 -19.55 9.57 0.48
C VAL A 134 -19.61 9.49 -1.05
N ILE A 135 -20.18 8.41 -1.62
CA ILE A 135 -20.30 8.26 -3.08
C ILE A 135 -21.16 9.38 -3.69
N ARG A 136 -22.25 9.77 -3.00
CA ARG A 136 -23.16 10.81 -3.48
C ARG A 136 -22.56 12.21 -3.41
N HIS A 137 -21.86 12.54 -2.33
CA HIS A 137 -21.27 13.86 -2.13
C HIS A 137 -19.97 14.07 -2.92
N GLU A 138 -19.12 13.06 -3.01
CA GLU A 138 -17.83 13.16 -3.69
C GLU A 138 -17.89 12.69 -5.17
N GLY A 139 -19.03 12.18 -5.64
CA GLY A 139 -19.21 11.57 -6.97
C GLY A 139 -18.66 10.15 -7.06
N HIS A 140 -18.85 9.45 -8.18
CA HIS A 140 -18.38 8.07 -8.37
C HIS A 140 -17.14 7.97 -9.28
N HIS A 141 -16.28 6.98 -9.04
CA HIS A 141 -15.07 6.71 -9.81
C HIS A 141 -15.24 5.57 -10.82
N SER A 142 -16.12 4.61 -10.52
CA SER A 142 -16.42 3.47 -11.38
C SER A 142 -17.89 3.45 -11.83
N LEU A 143 -18.23 2.49 -12.70
CA LEU A 143 -19.62 2.22 -13.10
C LEU A 143 -20.47 1.70 -11.93
N HIS A 144 -19.84 1.09 -10.93
CA HIS A 144 -20.54 0.53 -9.76
C HIS A 144 -21.16 1.60 -8.86
N GLY A 145 -20.66 2.83 -8.91
CA GLY A 145 -21.22 3.97 -8.19
C GLY A 145 -22.27 4.75 -8.99
N LYS A 146 -22.73 4.24 -10.14
CA LYS A 146 -23.67 4.95 -11.03
C LYS A 146 -25.05 4.30 -11.00
N TYR A 147 -26.10 5.14 -10.97
CA TYR A 147 -27.51 4.73 -11.13
C TYR A 147 -28.04 3.68 -10.14
N TYR A 148 -27.67 3.76 -8.87
CA TYR A 148 -28.11 2.79 -7.87
C TYR A 148 -29.03 3.37 -6.79
N ASP A 149 -29.34 4.67 -6.85
CA ASP A 149 -30.10 5.39 -5.81
C ASP A 149 -31.49 4.76 -5.57
N SER A 150 -32.20 4.37 -6.64
CA SER A 150 -33.53 3.75 -6.51
C SER A 150 -33.49 2.36 -5.86
N GLU A 151 -32.48 1.55 -6.19
CA GLU A 151 -32.27 0.25 -5.55
C GLU A 151 -31.83 0.42 -4.08
N TYR A 152 -31.06 1.48 -3.81
CA TYR A 152 -30.58 1.81 -2.48
C TYR A 152 -31.69 2.28 -1.54
N ASP A 153 -32.61 3.12 -2.03
CA ASP A 153 -33.79 3.53 -1.26
C ASP A 153 -34.69 2.32 -0.95
N ALA A 154 -34.91 1.44 -1.93
CA ALA A 154 -35.66 0.20 -1.72
C ALA A 154 -34.96 -0.78 -0.76
N PHE A 155 -33.62 -0.77 -0.74
CA PHE A 155 -32.82 -1.49 0.26
C PHE A 155 -32.99 -0.90 1.65
N LEU A 156 -32.95 0.43 1.82
CA LEU A 156 -33.14 1.09 3.10
C LEU A 156 -34.55 0.86 3.67
N ASP A 157 -35.58 0.93 2.83
CA ASP A 157 -36.97 0.65 3.21
C ASP A 157 -37.14 -0.79 3.71
N LEU A 158 -36.44 -1.76 3.12
CA LEU A 158 -36.49 -3.15 3.58
C LEU A 158 -35.63 -3.38 4.83
N ALA A 159 -34.46 -2.75 4.90
CA ALA A 159 -33.52 -2.91 6.00
C ALA A 159 -34.00 -2.27 7.31
N PHE A 160 -34.70 -1.13 7.22
CA PHE A 160 -35.15 -0.35 8.38
C PHE A 160 -36.67 -0.22 8.51
N GLY A 161 -37.43 -0.80 7.58
CA GLY A 161 -38.87 -0.60 7.50
C GLY A 161 -39.25 0.68 6.75
N LYS A 162 -40.46 0.68 6.20
CA LYS A 162 -40.98 1.81 5.42
C LYS A 162 -41.21 3.03 6.31
N VAL A 163 -40.97 4.21 5.75
CA VAL A 163 -41.31 5.48 6.42
C VAL A 163 -42.81 5.74 6.26
N THR A 164 -43.57 5.67 7.36
CA THR A 164 -45.02 5.95 7.34
C THR A 164 -45.31 7.34 7.92
N GLY A 165 -45.65 8.32 7.06
CA GLY A 165 -46.41 9.56 7.34
C GLY A 165 -45.87 10.58 8.37
N ARG A 166 -45.09 10.19 9.39
CA ARG A 166 -44.64 11.03 10.52
C ARG A 166 -43.17 10.78 10.91
N LEU A 167 -42.30 10.50 9.94
CA LEU A 167 -40.85 10.24 10.14
C LEU A 167 -40.53 9.00 11.01
N GLN A 168 -41.53 8.32 11.57
CA GLN A 168 -41.35 7.08 12.30
C GLN A 168 -41.29 5.92 11.31
N ARG A 169 -40.24 5.09 11.42
CA ARG A 169 -40.09 3.85 10.67
C ARG A 169 -40.81 2.73 11.40
N ASP A 170 -41.45 1.86 10.63
CA ASP A 170 -42.13 0.68 11.17
C ASP A 170 -41.11 -0.44 11.44
N ASP A 171 -40.64 -0.51 12.69
CA ASP A 171 -39.68 -1.51 13.15
C ASP A 171 -40.17 -2.95 12.95
N ALA A 172 -41.49 -3.18 12.89
CA ALA A 172 -42.06 -4.50 12.67
C ALA A 172 -41.79 -5.03 11.25
N SER A 173 -41.54 -4.13 10.29
CA SER A 173 -41.27 -4.46 8.89
C SER A 173 -39.77 -4.53 8.55
N ALA A 174 -38.89 -4.22 9.50
CA ALA A 174 -37.45 -4.17 9.28
C ALA A 174 -36.87 -5.60 9.19
N ASP A 175 -36.29 -5.95 8.05
CA ASP A 175 -35.57 -7.22 7.85
C ASP A 175 -34.20 -6.99 7.21
N TRP A 176 -33.19 -6.80 8.07
CA TRP A 176 -31.81 -6.63 7.64
C TRP A 176 -31.28 -7.84 6.86
N THR A 177 -31.60 -9.05 7.32
CA THR A 177 -31.03 -10.27 6.74
C THR A 177 -31.62 -10.53 5.35
N GLY A 178 -32.94 -10.34 5.21
CA GLY A 178 -33.64 -10.38 3.92
C GLY A 178 -33.18 -9.28 2.97
N ALA A 179 -33.02 -8.05 3.46
CA ALA A 179 -32.51 -6.93 2.66
C ALA A 179 -31.10 -7.21 2.12
N LYS A 180 -30.20 -7.65 2.98
CA LYS A 180 -28.83 -7.99 2.62
C LYS A 180 -28.76 -9.10 1.58
N ARG A 181 -29.57 -10.16 1.73
CA ARG A 181 -29.63 -11.27 0.76
C ARG A 181 -30.21 -10.82 -0.59
N ARG A 182 -31.26 -10.00 -0.57
CA ARG A 182 -31.93 -9.51 -1.78
C ARG A 182 -31.09 -8.52 -2.58
N TYR A 183 -30.38 -7.63 -1.90
CA TYR A 183 -29.60 -6.54 -2.49
C TYR A 183 -28.09 -6.78 -2.43
N GLU A 184 -27.64 -8.04 -2.34
CA GLU A 184 -26.22 -8.35 -2.23
C GLU A 184 -25.38 -7.78 -3.39
N GLY A 185 -25.91 -7.82 -4.62
CA GLY A 185 -25.24 -7.25 -5.80
C GLY A 185 -25.03 -5.74 -5.72
N LEU A 186 -26.00 -5.01 -5.17
CA LEU A 186 -25.90 -3.58 -4.90
C LEU A 186 -24.83 -3.31 -3.83
N LEU A 187 -24.89 -4.02 -2.71
CA LEU A 187 -23.93 -3.84 -1.61
C LEU A 187 -22.50 -4.15 -2.06
N ARG A 188 -22.30 -5.22 -2.85
CA ARG A 188 -21.02 -5.52 -3.49
C ARG A 188 -20.54 -4.37 -4.36
N SER A 189 -21.41 -3.82 -5.20
CA SER A 189 -21.07 -2.69 -6.08
C SER A 189 -20.63 -1.45 -5.29
N MET A 190 -21.35 -1.10 -4.22
CA MET A 190 -20.98 0.00 -3.33
C MET A 190 -19.63 -0.25 -2.62
N LEU A 191 -19.39 -1.48 -2.15
CA LEU A 191 -18.13 -1.87 -1.51
C LEU A 191 -16.95 -1.83 -2.49
N LEU A 192 -17.15 -2.25 -3.74
CA LEU A 192 -16.15 -2.15 -4.81
C LEU A 192 -15.76 -0.69 -5.06
N GLU A 193 -16.74 0.19 -5.23
CA GLU A 193 -16.52 1.63 -5.39
C GLU A 193 -15.79 2.23 -4.19
N ASN A 194 -16.18 1.86 -2.96
CA ASN A 194 -15.53 2.32 -1.75
C ASN A 194 -14.08 1.82 -1.64
N PHE A 195 -13.81 0.56 -1.99
CA PHE A 195 -12.47 0.00 -2.01
C PHE A 195 -11.59 0.74 -3.00
N LEU A 196 -12.04 0.90 -4.25
CA LEU A 196 -11.30 1.60 -5.31
C LEU A 196 -10.97 3.03 -4.90
N ARG A 197 -11.95 3.77 -4.36
CA ARG A 197 -11.75 5.12 -3.83
C ARG A 197 -10.66 5.16 -2.77
N ASN A 198 -10.74 4.30 -1.76
CA ASN A 198 -9.75 4.28 -0.69
C ASN A 198 -8.38 3.79 -1.17
N ASN A 199 -8.34 2.87 -2.15
CA ASN A 199 -7.11 2.39 -2.77
C ASN A 199 -6.32 3.50 -3.47
N ILE A 200 -6.99 4.57 -3.88
CA ILE A 200 -6.37 5.73 -4.54
C ILE A 200 -6.26 6.96 -3.64
N LYS A 201 -6.73 6.92 -2.38
CA LYS A 201 -6.57 8.06 -1.46
C LYS A 201 -5.11 8.25 -1.08
N ARG A 202 -4.67 9.48 -0.78
CA ARG A 202 -3.32 9.79 -0.26
C ARG A 202 -2.14 9.28 -1.12
N ARG A 203 -2.26 9.30 -2.46
CA ARG A 203 -1.19 8.82 -3.38
C ARG A 203 0.16 9.47 -3.17
N ILE A 204 0.19 10.74 -2.80
CA ILE A 204 1.45 11.45 -2.52
C ILE A 204 2.22 10.74 -1.40
N SER A 205 1.53 10.34 -0.33
CA SER A 205 2.14 9.58 0.77
C SER A 205 2.63 8.21 0.30
N LEU A 206 1.85 7.51 -0.54
CA LEU A 206 2.27 6.23 -1.12
C LEU A 206 3.54 6.42 -1.97
N SER A 207 3.57 7.41 -2.86
CA SER A 207 4.74 7.71 -3.70
C SER A 207 5.98 8.04 -2.88
N ILE A 208 5.85 8.80 -1.79
CA ILE A 208 6.96 9.06 -0.86
C ILE A 208 7.47 7.74 -0.25
N CYS A 209 6.58 6.85 0.20
CA CYS A 209 6.97 5.55 0.75
C CYS A 209 7.70 4.70 -0.30
N LEU A 210 7.23 4.70 -1.55
CA LEU A 210 7.85 3.95 -2.64
C LEU A 210 9.23 4.49 -3.00
N VAL A 211 9.41 5.81 -3.06
CA VAL A 211 10.73 6.42 -3.31
C VAL A 211 11.70 6.10 -2.17
N LEU A 212 11.28 6.27 -0.92
CA LEU A 212 12.11 5.91 0.24
C LEU A 212 12.49 4.43 0.22
N SER A 213 11.53 3.55 -0.09
CA SER A 213 11.77 2.12 -0.18
C SER A 213 12.72 1.77 -1.32
N LEU A 214 12.55 2.37 -2.49
CA LEU A 214 13.43 2.17 -3.65
C LEU A 214 14.86 2.58 -3.34
N VAL A 215 15.07 3.77 -2.76
CA VAL A 215 16.40 4.24 -2.35
C VAL A 215 17.00 3.29 -1.31
N GLY A 216 16.21 2.85 -0.33
CA GLY A 216 16.64 1.87 0.67
C GLY A 216 17.08 0.55 0.05
N TYR A 217 16.31 -0.01 -0.89
CA TYR A 217 16.68 -1.23 -1.60
C TYR A 217 17.93 -1.06 -2.47
N LEU A 218 18.08 0.08 -3.15
CA LEU A 218 19.29 0.37 -3.93
C LEU A 218 20.54 0.44 -3.02
N MET A 219 20.42 1.06 -1.84
CA MET A 219 21.51 1.10 -0.86
C MET A 219 21.90 -0.28 -0.32
N LEU A 220 20.98 -1.25 -0.28
CA LEU A 220 21.30 -2.65 0.07
C LEU A 220 21.84 -3.45 -1.11
N PHE A 221 21.36 -3.14 -2.31
CA PHE A 221 21.77 -3.82 -3.53
C PHE A 221 23.24 -3.53 -3.86
N ILE A 222 23.68 -2.26 -3.76
CA ILE A 222 25.06 -1.85 -4.08
C ILE A 222 26.13 -2.67 -3.34
N PRO A 223 26.15 -2.77 -1.99
CA PRO A 223 27.17 -3.54 -1.27
C PRO A 223 27.05 -5.05 -1.52
N SER A 224 25.84 -5.55 -1.78
CA SER A 224 25.61 -6.96 -2.14
C SER A 224 26.19 -7.29 -3.51
N ALA A 225 26.00 -6.40 -4.49
CA ALA A 225 26.56 -6.52 -5.83
C ALA A 225 28.10 -6.40 -5.81
N ASP A 226 28.65 -5.44 -5.05
CA ASP A 226 30.10 -5.29 -4.84
C ASP A 226 30.73 -6.59 -4.32
N LEU A 227 30.13 -7.21 -3.29
CA LEU A 227 30.57 -8.50 -2.76
C LEU A 227 30.45 -9.62 -3.78
N PHE A 228 29.34 -9.70 -4.50
CA PHE A 228 29.13 -10.72 -5.54
C PHE A 228 30.21 -10.65 -6.63
N PHE A 229 30.48 -9.45 -7.16
CA PHE A 229 31.51 -9.29 -8.19
C PHE A 229 32.91 -9.62 -7.68
N LYS A 230 33.24 -9.30 -6.43
CA LYS A 230 34.52 -9.69 -5.81
C LYS A 230 34.67 -11.21 -5.71
N VAL A 231 33.63 -11.93 -5.31
CA VAL A 231 33.63 -13.40 -5.23
C VAL A 231 33.77 -14.03 -6.62
N VAL A 232 33.06 -13.51 -7.60
CA VAL A 232 33.15 -13.98 -9.00
C VAL A 232 34.56 -13.76 -9.55
N ALA A 233 35.11 -12.55 -9.39
CA ALA A 233 36.46 -12.24 -9.84
C ALA A 233 37.52 -13.12 -9.16
N ALA A 234 37.41 -13.34 -7.85
CA ALA A 234 38.30 -14.23 -7.11
C ALA A 234 38.22 -15.68 -7.60
N SER A 235 37.04 -16.14 -8.03
CA SER A 235 36.85 -17.51 -8.54
C SER A 235 37.47 -17.75 -9.92
N PHE A 236 37.59 -16.69 -10.75
CA PHE A 236 38.20 -16.77 -12.09
C PHE A 236 39.71 -16.52 -12.11
N HIS A 237 40.28 -15.98 -11.04
CA HIS A 237 41.71 -15.73 -10.89
C HIS A 237 42.48 -16.88 -10.21
N TRP A 238 41.88 -18.09 -10.17
CA TRP A 238 42.55 -19.35 -9.82
C TRP A 238 43.16 -20.02 -11.05
#